data_AF-A0A537JYU0-F1
#
_entry.id   AF-A0A537JYU0-F1
#
_cell.length_a   1.000
_cell.length_b   1.000
_cell.length_c   1.000
_cell.angle_alpha   90.00
_cell.angle_beta   90.00
_cell.angle_gamma   90.00
#
_symmetry.space_group_name_H-M   'P 1'
#
loop_
_entity.id
_entity.type
_entity.pdbx_description
1 polymer ?
#
loop_
_entity_poly.entity_id
_entity_poly.type
_entity_poly.pdbx_seq_one_letter_code
_entity_poly.pdbx_strand_id
1 'polypeptide(L)'
;MKLLSTFLLIVFNFSLFFFISCKPMDDYDKLVKETSIKTEYATRPPVANEIVLQSLEKPNKWGNFRMTANLRGQLRDQYLAYEIDGEKIVLRDDGKGADSLAGDGIFSVFINMDESEVKTMVDQQNASVARAESLEAGNRDMATLLRFDKRDTTKFNALHAVLQGDPNFTFVDRQVRFDKKPVSVINFEEAIRLRIPIHLFPHFLCPPPPADLIPKSLMINALSVVEDPARTWNPATHSGAKTGAWTFNNIINQMVNKAATGKTATEFVLAWLQTWDINTPVNGDNADIRLGVDAIISNWKQRSLAHGLPADTLDMAEAPFKLLAIVNRVDLRQAVGYGGGNAGEGRFVFCVMNSNNTAVLNSPMRFTVIFEYGVNKSGCKAVQNWGQQWYDLHSMTLGDPTYNAALQAITDQFVNANTTAGKPNGSSLNQLRTDEFAIGPLPWQLREFNIDATTHLLKLVTVKKNPRNTTGNSLNNSALLASFINANCADILANNYDVPDAVSGQPFVGAMSLNNNGSGDVWNAALTCADPATTRRIFSLNTCNACHGGETQTFQFTHVNVVPFGAVAGLSGFLSGETINDPVSGTPVTFSDLDDRANKLQSLVCLSCKKFLPIIFKPNRMTH
;
A
#
# COMPACT_ATOMS: atom_id res chain seq x y z
N MET A 1 -1.97 97.70 -44.71
CA MET A 1 -1.47 96.89 -45.84
C MET A 1 -1.14 95.50 -45.31
N LYS A 2 -1.69 94.43 -45.91
CA LYS A 2 -1.02 93.51 -46.87
C LYS A 2 0.27 92.88 -46.28
N LEU A 3 0.45 91.55 -46.26
CA LEU A 3 -0.29 90.46 -46.95
C LEU A 3 -0.04 89.09 -46.26
N LEU A 4 -1.05 88.20 -46.18
CA LEU A 4 -1.01 86.70 -46.26
C LEU A 4 -0.05 85.89 -45.32
N SER A 5 -0.18 84.60 -44.98
CA SER A 5 -1.18 83.49 -45.13
C SER A 5 -0.67 82.29 -44.27
N THR A 6 -1.28 81.11 -44.01
CA THR A 6 -2.59 80.46 -44.28
C THR A 6 -2.81 79.30 -43.26
N PHE A 7 -4.04 78.78 -43.11
CA PHE A 7 -4.44 77.51 -42.43
C PHE A 7 -4.19 77.39 -40.90
N LEU A 8 -4.96 76.69 -40.04
CA LEU A 8 -6.39 76.29 -39.88
C LEU A 8 -6.44 74.92 -39.14
N LEU A 9 -7.31 74.82 -38.11
CA LEU A 9 -7.77 73.61 -37.38
C LEU A 9 -6.75 72.71 -36.63
N ILE A 10 -6.73 72.90 -35.31
CA ILE A 10 -7.08 71.90 -34.28
C ILE A 10 -7.05 70.41 -34.69
N VAL A 11 -6.00 69.68 -34.27
CA VAL A 11 -6.12 68.41 -33.50
C VAL A 11 -4.92 68.30 -32.56
N PHE A 12 -5.11 68.45 -31.25
CA PHE A 12 -4.09 68.07 -30.26
C PHE A 12 -4.43 66.67 -29.73
N ASN A 13 -3.72 65.65 -30.21
CA ASN A 13 -3.96 64.26 -29.83
C ASN A 13 -3.42 63.99 -28.41
N PHE A 14 -4.26 64.22 -27.40
CA PHE A 14 -4.04 63.69 -26.06
C PHE A 14 -4.31 62.19 -26.05
N SER A 15 -3.35 61.41 -26.57
CA SER A 15 -3.31 59.94 -26.43
C SER A 15 -2.99 59.57 -24.98
N LEU A 16 -3.92 59.87 -24.08
CA LEU A 16 -3.87 59.51 -22.68
C LEU A 16 -4.07 57.99 -22.57
N PHE A 17 -2.96 57.25 -22.71
CA PHE A 17 -2.92 55.80 -22.51
C PHE A 17 -3.27 55.47 -21.05
N PHE A 18 -4.56 55.37 -20.79
CA PHE A 18 -5.12 54.70 -19.63
C PHE A 18 -4.70 53.23 -19.71
N PHE A 19 -3.55 52.91 -19.13
CA PHE A 19 -3.23 51.57 -18.67
C PHE A 19 -4.19 51.21 -17.54
N ILE A 20 -5.45 50.94 -17.90
CA ILE A 20 -6.36 50.16 -17.06
C ILE A 20 -5.69 48.81 -16.94
N SER A 21 -5.00 48.59 -15.82
CA SER A 21 -4.51 47.27 -15.44
C SER A 21 -5.71 46.43 -15.02
N CYS A 22 -6.50 46.01 -16.02
CA CYS A 22 -7.34 44.85 -15.93
C CYS A 22 -6.42 43.66 -15.67
N LYS A 23 -6.13 43.39 -14.39
CA LYS A 23 -5.73 42.04 -13.97
C LYS A 23 -6.74 41.09 -14.64
N PRO A 24 -6.29 40.11 -15.44
CA PRO A 24 -7.21 39.20 -16.09
C PRO A 24 -8.11 38.58 -15.02
N MET A 25 -9.42 38.68 -15.22
CA MET A 25 -10.41 38.15 -14.30
C MET A 25 -10.18 36.66 -14.18
N ASP A 26 -9.72 36.21 -13.01
CA ASP A 26 -9.17 34.87 -12.84
C ASP A 26 -10.21 33.79 -13.24
N ASP A 27 -9.76 32.94 -14.16
CA ASP A 27 -10.52 31.98 -14.95
C ASP A 27 -10.76 30.65 -14.21
N TYR A 28 -10.49 30.59 -12.91
CA TYR A 28 -10.65 29.39 -12.08
C TYR A 28 -12.04 28.72 -12.20
N ASP A 29 -13.14 29.50 -12.21
CA ASP A 29 -14.51 28.97 -12.35
C ASP A 29 -14.77 28.25 -13.69
N LYS A 30 -13.92 28.52 -14.68
CA LYS A 30 -13.90 27.86 -15.98
C LYS A 30 -13.00 26.61 -15.94
N LEU A 31 -11.80 26.72 -15.34
CA LEU A 31 -10.88 25.59 -15.14
C LEU A 31 -11.54 24.43 -14.36
N VAL A 32 -12.25 24.72 -13.27
CA VAL A 32 -12.98 23.69 -12.48
C VAL A 32 -14.02 22.94 -13.33
N LYS A 33 -14.58 23.57 -14.37
CA LYS A 33 -15.53 22.92 -15.29
C LYS A 33 -14.83 22.12 -16.38
N GLU A 34 -13.76 22.66 -16.96
CA GLU A 34 -13.11 22.12 -18.16
C GLU A 34 -12.01 21.07 -17.88
N THR A 35 -11.26 21.18 -16.79
CA THR A 35 -10.19 20.21 -16.46
C THR A 35 -10.79 18.89 -15.97
N SER A 36 -10.55 17.78 -16.66
CA SER A 36 -10.98 16.45 -16.22
C SER A 36 -10.14 15.92 -15.05
N ILE A 37 -10.75 15.08 -14.20
CA ILE A 37 -10.03 14.32 -13.18
C ILE A 37 -9.41 13.09 -13.86
N LYS A 38 -8.11 12.90 -13.65
CA LYS A 38 -7.33 11.77 -14.19
C LYS A 38 -7.45 10.57 -13.27
N THR A 39 -8.28 9.59 -13.64
CA THR A 39 -8.57 8.42 -12.80
C THR A 39 -7.40 7.44 -12.71
N GLU A 40 -6.43 7.52 -13.62
CA GLU A 40 -5.14 6.82 -13.51
C GLU A 40 -4.34 7.24 -12.26
N TYR A 41 -4.56 8.45 -11.74
CA TYR A 41 -3.95 8.92 -10.50
C TYR A 41 -4.57 8.30 -9.24
N ALA A 42 -5.68 7.55 -9.35
CA ALA A 42 -6.21 6.80 -8.21
C ALA A 42 -5.26 5.67 -7.77
N THR A 43 -4.56 5.04 -8.72
CA THR A 43 -3.49 4.06 -8.41
C THR A 43 -2.11 4.68 -8.42
N ARG A 44 -1.86 5.66 -9.30
CA ARG A 44 -0.56 6.34 -9.48
C ARG A 44 -0.64 7.85 -9.20
N PRO A 45 -0.93 8.28 -7.95
CA PRO A 45 -1.07 9.70 -7.66
C PRO A 45 0.25 10.46 -7.86
N PRO A 46 0.23 11.69 -8.37
CA PRO A 46 1.34 12.62 -8.25
C PRO A 46 1.49 13.03 -6.78
N VAL A 47 2.68 12.80 -6.21
CA VAL A 47 2.95 13.01 -4.78
C VAL A 47 3.97 14.13 -4.66
N ALA A 48 3.55 15.29 -4.16
CA ALA A 48 4.42 16.44 -4.06
C ALA A 48 5.66 16.16 -3.20
N ASN A 49 6.70 16.97 -3.40
CA ASN A 49 7.87 16.98 -2.51
C ASN A 49 7.59 17.81 -1.24
N GLU A 50 6.72 18.80 -1.36
CA GLU A 50 6.37 19.78 -0.33
C GLU A 50 4.98 20.38 -0.60
N ILE A 51 4.18 20.54 0.46
CA ILE A 51 3.02 21.45 0.47
C ILE A 51 3.37 22.70 1.27
N VAL A 52 2.92 23.86 0.79
CA VAL A 52 2.82 25.08 1.60
C VAL A 52 1.36 25.52 1.68
N LEU A 53 0.85 25.75 2.89
CA LEU A 53 -0.41 26.46 3.12
C LEU A 53 -0.06 27.87 3.62
N GLN A 54 -0.54 28.90 2.91
CA GLN A 54 -0.38 30.31 3.27
C GLN A 54 -1.76 30.97 3.48
N SER A 55 -2.00 31.52 4.67
CA SER A 55 -3.17 32.37 4.93
C SER A 55 -3.12 33.67 4.09
N LEU A 56 -4.28 34.13 3.63
CA LEU A 56 -4.44 35.37 2.86
C LEU A 56 -4.83 36.52 3.79
N GLU A 57 -4.15 37.67 3.68
CA GLU A 57 -4.48 38.92 4.42
C GLU A 57 -5.96 39.33 4.30
N LYS A 58 -6.59 38.99 3.16
CA LYS A 58 -8.02 39.10 2.92
C LYS A 58 -8.46 37.89 2.10
N PRO A 59 -9.49 37.14 2.54
CA PRO A 59 -10.07 36.08 1.72
C PRO A 59 -10.55 36.61 0.37
N ASN A 60 -10.43 35.79 -0.66
CA ASN A 60 -11.01 36.02 -1.98
C ASN A 60 -12.18 35.06 -2.20
N LYS A 61 -12.89 35.16 -3.33
CA LYS A 61 -14.11 34.36 -3.58
C LYS A 61 -13.86 32.84 -3.73
N TRP A 62 -12.61 32.40 -3.76
CA TRP A 62 -12.19 31.00 -3.87
C TRP A 62 -11.54 30.44 -2.59
N GLY A 63 -11.11 31.29 -1.65
CA GLY A 63 -10.42 30.83 -0.45
C GLY A 63 -9.96 31.92 0.52
N ASN A 64 -9.75 31.51 1.78
CA ASN A 64 -8.95 32.22 2.78
C ASN A 64 -7.48 31.76 2.82
N PHE A 65 -7.11 30.66 2.15
CA PHE A 65 -5.73 30.18 2.01
C PHE A 65 -5.30 30.04 0.52
N ARG A 66 -4.02 30.26 0.25
CA ARG A 66 -3.31 29.72 -0.92
C ARG A 66 -2.62 28.43 -0.52
N MET A 67 -2.87 27.36 -1.26
CA MET A 67 -2.09 26.13 -1.21
C MET A 67 -1.13 26.08 -2.41
N THR A 68 0.11 25.66 -2.18
CA THR A 68 1.05 25.31 -3.26
C THR A 68 1.64 23.91 -3.04
N ALA A 69 1.97 23.24 -4.14
CA ALA A 69 2.45 21.87 -4.17
C ALA A 69 3.62 21.72 -5.16
N ASN A 70 4.79 21.35 -4.66
CA ASN A 70 5.98 21.14 -5.49
C ASN A 70 5.94 19.77 -6.18
N LEU A 71 5.50 19.75 -7.44
CA LEU A 71 5.33 18.57 -8.30
C LEU A 71 6.33 18.54 -9.48
N ARG A 72 7.45 19.27 -9.34
CA ARG A 72 8.50 19.38 -10.37
C ARG A 72 8.94 18.01 -10.90
N GLY A 73 8.86 17.86 -12.23
CA GLY A 73 9.24 16.65 -12.96
C GLY A 73 8.21 15.51 -12.94
N GLN A 74 7.10 15.62 -12.21
CA GLN A 74 6.09 14.56 -12.11
C GLN A 74 4.93 14.72 -13.09
N LEU A 75 4.59 15.96 -13.47
CA LEU A 75 3.49 16.28 -14.38
C LEU A 75 4.00 16.93 -15.67
N ARG A 76 3.23 16.75 -16.75
CA ARG A 76 3.43 17.41 -18.05
C ARG A 76 2.31 18.41 -18.38
N ASP A 77 1.13 18.20 -17.81
CA ASP A 77 -0.05 19.05 -17.94
C ASP A 77 0.06 20.25 -16.99
N GLN A 78 -0.41 21.43 -17.41
CA GLN A 78 -0.44 22.66 -16.60
C GLN A 78 -1.48 22.64 -15.46
N TYR A 79 -2.33 21.60 -15.38
CA TYR A 79 -3.44 21.51 -14.44
C TYR A 79 -3.54 20.11 -13.82
N LEU A 80 -3.86 20.06 -12.53
CA LEU A 80 -4.12 18.82 -11.79
C LEU A 80 -5.47 18.93 -11.09
N ALA A 81 -6.44 18.09 -11.48
CA ALA A 81 -7.77 18.05 -10.86
C ALA A 81 -7.98 16.80 -9.99
N TYR A 82 -8.64 16.99 -8.85
CA TYR A 82 -9.18 15.95 -7.97
C TYR A 82 -10.46 16.42 -7.27
N GLU A 83 -11.19 15.52 -6.64
CA GLU A 83 -12.43 15.82 -5.91
C GLU A 83 -12.40 15.23 -4.50
N ILE A 84 -12.70 16.06 -3.50
CA ILE A 84 -12.78 15.66 -2.09
C ILE A 84 -14.07 16.24 -1.51
N ASP A 85 -14.85 15.38 -0.85
CA ASP A 85 -16.15 15.71 -0.24
C ASP A 85 -17.13 16.47 -1.18
N GLY A 86 -17.06 16.16 -2.47
CA GLY A 86 -17.86 16.80 -3.53
C GLY A 86 -17.32 18.14 -4.02
N GLU A 87 -16.24 18.66 -3.42
CA GLU A 87 -15.52 19.84 -3.90
C GLU A 87 -14.43 19.41 -4.90
N LYS A 88 -14.61 19.78 -6.17
CA LYS A 88 -13.60 19.60 -7.22
C LYS A 88 -12.57 20.73 -7.17
N ILE A 89 -11.32 20.37 -6.93
CA ILE A 89 -10.19 21.27 -6.76
C ILE A 89 -9.25 21.10 -7.97
N VAL A 90 -8.77 22.21 -8.53
CA VAL A 90 -7.81 22.21 -9.65
C VAL A 90 -6.58 23.02 -9.26
N LEU A 91 -5.40 22.41 -9.26
CA LEU A 91 -4.15 23.17 -9.13
C LEU A 91 -3.65 23.56 -10.51
N ARG A 92 -2.97 24.72 -10.60
CA ARG A 92 -2.48 25.32 -11.85
C ARG A 92 -0.99 25.67 -11.79
N ASP A 93 -0.34 25.59 -12.94
CA ASP A 93 1.07 25.95 -13.21
C ASP A 93 1.14 26.81 -14.50
N ASP A 94 0.28 27.84 -14.56
CA ASP A 94 -0.01 28.67 -15.76
C ASP A 94 0.28 30.17 -15.58
N GLY A 95 0.87 30.57 -14.45
CA GLY A 95 1.25 31.95 -14.13
C GLY A 95 0.09 32.88 -13.79
N LYS A 96 -1.12 32.34 -13.53
CA LYS A 96 -2.33 33.13 -13.25
C LYS A 96 -2.93 32.83 -11.88
N GLY A 97 -3.67 33.82 -11.34
CA GLY A 97 -4.60 33.62 -10.23
C GLY A 97 -3.92 33.22 -8.93
N ALA A 98 -4.08 31.96 -8.54
CA ALA A 98 -3.39 31.36 -7.41
C ALA A 98 -1.91 31.05 -7.68
N ASP A 99 -1.50 30.90 -8.95
CA ASP A 99 -0.11 30.67 -9.33
C ASP A 99 0.65 31.98 -9.58
N SER A 100 1.99 31.92 -9.59
CA SER A 100 2.90 33.06 -9.71
C SER A 100 4.01 32.87 -10.75
N LEU A 101 4.23 31.66 -11.29
CA LEU A 101 5.23 31.43 -12.34
C LEU A 101 4.88 30.19 -13.18
N ALA A 102 4.47 30.40 -14.42
CA ALA A 102 4.05 29.32 -15.32
C ALA A 102 5.17 28.33 -15.66
N GLY A 103 4.86 27.03 -15.58
CA GLY A 103 5.75 25.94 -15.97
C GLY A 103 6.92 25.70 -15.02
N ASP A 104 6.83 26.17 -13.77
CA ASP A 104 7.86 26.00 -12.75
C ASP A 104 7.65 24.76 -11.88
N GLY A 105 6.49 24.09 -11.99
CA GLY A 105 6.14 22.87 -11.26
C GLY A 105 5.65 23.09 -9.82
N ILE A 106 5.40 24.33 -9.38
CA ILE A 106 4.78 24.66 -8.09
C ILE A 106 3.28 24.94 -8.29
N PHE A 107 2.57 23.84 -8.52
CA PHE A 107 1.12 23.80 -8.71
C PHE A 107 0.40 24.51 -7.56
N SER A 108 -0.39 25.53 -7.88
CA SER A 108 -1.02 26.43 -6.88
C SER A 108 -2.54 26.46 -6.99
N VAL A 109 -3.25 26.72 -5.88
CA VAL A 109 -4.71 26.88 -5.82
C VAL A 109 -5.13 27.74 -4.61
N PHE A 110 -6.27 28.44 -4.71
CA PHE A 110 -6.93 29.04 -3.54
C PHE A 110 -7.97 28.07 -2.98
N ILE A 111 -8.00 27.89 -1.66
CA ILE A 111 -8.93 27.00 -0.96
C ILE A 111 -9.49 27.66 0.30
N ASN A 112 -10.74 27.33 0.63
CA ASN A 112 -11.28 27.55 1.97
C ASN A 112 -10.79 26.45 2.92
N MET A 113 -10.27 26.85 4.07
CA MET A 113 -9.91 26.00 5.22
C MET A 113 -10.37 26.65 6.54
N ASP A 114 -10.71 25.83 7.52
CA ASP A 114 -11.01 26.29 8.88
C ASP A 114 -9.71 26.72 9.59
N GLU A 115 -9.67 27.93 10.14
CA GLU A 115 -8.50 28.46 10.84
C GLU A 115 -8.23 27.73 12.16
N SER A 116 -9.25 27.15 12.80
CA SER A 116 -9.09 26.29 13.98
C SER A 116 -8.51 24.92 13.62
N GLU A 117 -8.81 24.40 12.43
CA GLU A 117 -8.15 23.20 11.89
C GLU A 117 -6.67 23.48 11.60
N VAL A 118 -6.37 24.58 10.90
CA VAL A 118 -4.98 24.98 10.61
C VAL A 118 -4.20 25.26 11.90
N LYS A 119 -4.82 25.87 12.91
CA LYS A 119 -4.22 26.01 14.25
C LYS A 119 -3.94 24.64 14.88
N THR A 120 -4.90 23.71 14.83
CA THR A 120 -4.73 22.35 15.38
C THR A 120 -3.56 21.63 14.72
N MET A 121 -3.43 21.75 13.39
CA MET A 121 -2.30 21.23 12.62
C MET A 121 -0.95 21.85 13.03
N VAL A 122 -0.90 23.15 13.31
CA VAL A 122 0.30 23.84 13.82
C VAL A 122 0.63 23.39 15.25
N ASP A 123 -0.38 23.29 16.13
CA ASP A 123 -0.21 22.83 17.53
C ASP A 123 0.30 21.37 17.56
N GLN A 124 -0.23 20.50 16.70
CA GLN A 124 0.23 19.12 16.51
C GLN A 124 1.68 19.06 16.02
N GLN A 125 2.04 19.85 15.01
CA GLN A 125 3.42 19.91 14.51
C GLN A 125 4.38 20.34 15.62
N ASN A 126 4.05 21.42 16.34
CA ASN A 126 4.85 21.92 17.46
C ASN A 126 5.00 20.86 18.57
N ALA A 127 3.93 20.14 18.90
CA ALA A 127 3.99 19.06 19.87
C ALA A 127 4.86 17.88 19.39
N SER A 128 4.85 17.55 18.09
CA SER A 128 5.74 16.52 17.52
C SER A 128 7.21 16.94 17.52
N VAL A 129 7.52 18.22 17.24
CA VAL A 129 8.88 18.76 17.40
C VAL A 129 9.32 18.70 18.87
N ALA A 130 8.49 19.16 19.80
CA ALA A 130 8.81 19.12 21.23
C ALA A 130 9.02 17.70 21.78
N ARG A 131 8.33 16.68 21.24
CA ARG A 131 8.60 15.27 21.57
C ARG A 131 9.99 14.83 21.08
N ALA A 132 10.37 15.17 19.85
CA ALA A 132 11.72 14.91 19.35
C ALA A 132 12.80 15.61 20.19
N GLU A 133 12.60 16.89 20.53
CA GLU A 133 13.47 17.67 21.43
C GLU A 133 13.60 17.03 22.82
N SER A 134 12.51 16.46 23.36
CA SER A 134 12.54 15.77 24.66
C SER A 134 13.36 14.47 24.66
N LEU A 135 13.48 13.80 23.52
CA LEU A 135 14.32 12.61 23.35
C LEU A 135 15.82 12.98 23.26
N GLU A 136 16.16 14.19 22.78
CA GLU A 136 17.55 14.70 22.78
C GLU A 136 18.11 14.88 24.19
N ALA A 137 17.26 15.12 25.20
CA ALA A 137 17.70 15.31 26.59
C ALA A 137 18.45 14.08 27.16
N GLY A 138 18.21 12.90 26.59
CA GLY A 138 18.96 11.67 26.89
C GLY A 138 20.19 11.43 26.02
N ASN A 139 20.30 12.06 24.83
CA ASN A 139 21.31 11.69 23.82
C ASN A 139 21.83 12.91 23.03
N ARG A 140 23.10 13.28 23.26
CA ARG A 140 23.62 14.66 23.04
C ARG A 140 23.85 15.11 21.60
N ASP A 141 23.83 14.23 20.60
CA ASP A 141 24.18 14.58 19.22
C ASP A 141 23.01 15.16 18.39
N MET A 142 21.78 14.88 18.81
CA MET A 142 20.54 15.16 18.06
C MET A 142 20.32 16.64 17.70
N ALA A 143 20.73 17.59 18.56
CA ALA A 143 20.55 19.03 18.35
C ALA A 143 21.26 19.59 17.09
N THR A 144 22.09 18.77 16.43
CA THR A 144 22.76 19.04 15.15
C THR A 144 21.86 18.75 13.92
N LEU A 145 20.72 18.10 14.14
CA LEU A 145 19.77 17.60 13.13
C LEU A 145 18.56 18.53 12.99
N LEU A 146 17.98 18.99 14.12
CA LEU A 146 16.87 19.95 14.15
C LEU A 146 17.23 21.31 13.52
N ARG A 147 18.52 21.60 13.34
CA ARG A 147 19.01 22.71 12.50
C ARG A 147 18.89 22.35 11.01
N PHE A 148 17.66 22.33 10.48
CA PHE A 148 17.33 22.03 9.08
C PHE A 148 18.08 22.92 8.05
N ASP A 149 19.03 22.36 7.28
CA ASP A 149 19.21 22.78 5.87
C ASP A 149 18.14 22.03 5.05
N LYS A 150 17.53 22.73 4.10
CA LYS A 150 16.39 22.28 3.30
C LYS A 150 16.76 21.24 2.21
N ARG A 151 17.93 20.60 2.34
CA ARG A 151 18.58 19.76 1.31
C ARG A 151 19.36 18.55 1.86
N ASP A 152 19.45 18.37 3.18
CA ASP A 152 20.20 17.26 3.80
C ASP A 152 19.25 16.10 4.15
N THR A 153 19.26 15.06 3.31
CA THR A 153 18.41 13.86 3.48
C THR A 153 18.93 12.91 4.57
N THR A 154 20.23 12.94 4.89
CA THR A 154 20.82 12.07 5.90
C THR A 154 20.32 12.42 7.30
N LYS A 155 20.29 13.72 7.62
CA LYS A 155 19.74 14.22 8.89
C LYS A 155 18.23 14.00 9.01
N PHE A 156 17.53 14.14 7.89
CA PHE A 156 16.08 13.96 7.79
C PHE A 156 15.65 12.52 8.15
N ASN A 157 16.35 11.51 7.61
CA ASN A 157 16.08 10.11 7.90
C ASN A 157 16.29 9.76 9.38
N ALA A 158 17.30 10.37 10.03
CA ALA A 158 17.57 10.13 11.45
C ALA A 158 16.51 10.75 12.37
N LEU A 159 15.98 11.94 12.03
CA LEU A 159 14.82 12.51 12.73
C LEU A 159 13.56 11.64 12.56
N HIS A 160 13.36 11.05 11.37
CA HIS A 160 12.25 10.13 11.10
C HIS A 160 12.32 8.87 11.97
N ALA A 161 13.51 8.25 12.10
CA ALA A 161 13.72 7.08 12.96
C ALA A 161 13.41 7.39 14.44
N VAL A 162 13.86 8.55 14.95
CA VAL A 162 13.57 8.97 16.33
C VAL A 162 12.09 9.30 16.55
N LEU A 163 11.40 9.89 15.56
CA LEU A 163 9.94 10.11 15.61
C LEU A 163 9.13 8.81 15.54
N GLN A 164 9.71 7.72 15.04
CA GLN A 164 9.13 6.38 15.07
C GLN A 164 9.57 5.54 16.29
N GLY A 165 10.53 6.02 17.08
CA GLY A 165 10.97 5.38 18.32
C GLY A 165 11.93 4.19 18.14
N ASP A 166 12.66 4.10 17.02
CA ASP A 166 13.61 3.01 16.76
C ASP A 166 14.71 2.95 17.84
N PRO A 167 14.78 1.86 18.65
CA PRO A 167 15.75 1.72 19.71
C PRO A 167 17.18 1.38 19.24
N ASN A 168 17.37 1.05 17.96
CA ASN A 168 18.65 0.59 17.41
C ASN A 168 19.48 1.71 16.76
N PHE A 169 18.95 2.92 16.64
CA PHE A 169 19.60 3.98 15.89
C PHE A 169 20.80 4.61 16.64
N THR A 170 22.02 4.28 16.21
CA THR A 170 23.27 4.86 16.75
C THR A 170 24.01 5.69 15.70
N PHE A 171 24.31 6.95 16.02
CA PHE A 171 25.09 7.85 15.16
C PHE A 171 26.59 7.54 15.19
N VAL A 172 27.28 7.81 14.07
CA VAL A 172 28.73 7.65 13.95
C VAL A 172 29.41 8.92 13.43
N ASP A 173 30.22 9.51 14.31
CA ASP A 173 31.27 10.53 14.11
C ASP A 173 30.87 12.01 13.88
N ARG A 174 31.87 12.90 13.68
CA ARG A 174 32.05 14.08 14.57
C ARG A 174 31.82 15.50 14.00
N GLN A 175 31.47 16.38 14.95
CA GLN A 175 31.84 17.80 15.08
C GLN A 175 31.64 18.78 13.90
N VAL A 176 30.72 19.75 14.10
CA VAL A 176 30.93 21.17 13.74
C VAL A 176 30.39 22.06 14.88
N ARG A 177 31.05 23.19 15.19
CA ARG A 177 30.52 24.24 16.09
C ARG A 177 29.99 25.42 15.27
N PHE A 178 28.90 26.06 15.73
CA PHE A 178 28.90 27.45 16.25
C PHE A 178 27.49 28.11 16.28
N ASP A 179 27.45 29.18 17.06
CA ASP A 179 26.50 30.29 17.13
C ASP A 179 25.00 30.04 17.41
N LYS A 180 24.41 31.10 17.96
CA LYS A 180 23.12 31.15 18.64
C LYS A 180 22.19 32.16 17.97
N LYS A 181 21.11 31.66 17.35
CA LYS A 181 19.79 32.32 17.38
C LYS A 181 18.74 31.23 17.58
N PRO A 182 17.75 31.41 18.47
CA PRO A 182 16.65 30.47 18.61
C PRO A 182 15.77 30.50 17.36
N VAL A 183 15.11 29.37 17.06
CA VAL A 183 14.04 29.34 16.05
C VAL A 183 12.87 30.15 16.60
N SER A 184 12.44 31.17 15.86
CA SER A 184 11.37 32.07 16.31
C SER A 184 10.00 31.42 16.16
N VAL A 185 9.25 31.43 17.26
CA VAL A 185 7.82 31.11 17.40
C VAL A 185 7.01 31.58 16.17
N ILE A 186 6.11 30.73 15.67
CA ILE A 186 5.10 31.12 14.69
C ILE A 186 4.14 32.12 15.37
N ASN A 187 4.33 33.41 15.09
CA ASN A 187 3.57 34.48 15.71
C ASN A 187 2.26 34.70 14.95
N PHE A 188 1.13 34.83 15.65
CA PHE A 188 -0.21 34.64 15.06
C PHE A 188 -0.70 35.78 14.15
N GLU A 189 0.07 36.86 14.00
CA GLU A 189 -0.31 38.05 13.22
C GLU A 189 0.39 38.17 11.85
N GLU A 190 1.40 37.34 11.54
CA GLU A 190 2.06 37.30 10.23
C GLU A 190 1.73 36.01 9.47
N ALA A 191 0.74 36.10 8.56
CA ALA A 191 0.32 35.12 7.55
C ALA A 191 0.86 33.68 7.73
N ILE A 192 0.12 32.85 8.47
CA ILE A 192 0.46 31.44 8.76
C ILE A 192 0.97 30.73 7.51
N ARG A 193 2.23 30.28 7.55
CA ARG A 193 2.91 29.52 6.49
C ARG A 193 3.32 28.14 6.98
N LEU A 194 2.43 27.17 6.85
CA LEU A 194 2.71 25.78 7.18
C LEU A 194 3.48 25.13 6.02
N ARG A 195 4.70 24.62 6.28
CA ARG A 195 5.59 24.02 5.27
C ARG A 195 6.07 22.66 5.77
N ILE A 196 5.61 21.57 5.13
CA ILE A 196 5.83 20.21 5.61
C ILE A 196 6.42 19.33 4.48
N PRO A 197 7.61 18.73 4.68
CA PRO A 197 8.14 17.69 3.79
C PRO A 197 7.30 16.41 3.90
N ILE A 198 6.90 15.84 2.77
CA ILE A 198 5.78 14.90 2.74
C ILE A 198 6.03 13.55 3.44
N HIS A 199 7.29 13.10 3.54
CA HIS A 199 7.61 11.88 4.31
C HIS A 199 7.42 12.03 5.83
N LEU A 200 7.42 13.25 6.38
CA LEU A 200 7.12 13.52 7.80
C LEU A 200 5.67 14.01 8.03
N PHE A 201 4.86 14.10 6.98
CA PHE A 201 3.50 14.63 7.05
C PHE A 201 2.57 13.83 8.00
N PRO A 202 2.63 12.47 8.05
CA PRO A 202 1.96 11.69 9.09
C PRO A 202 2.39 12.08 10.51
N HIS A 203 3.71 12.15 10.76
CA HIS A 203 4.28 12.31 12.10
C HIS A 203 4.13 13.71 12.69
N PHE A 204 3.93 14.73 11.85
CA PHE A 204 3.67 16.11 12.31
C PHE A 204 2.19 16.42 12.54
N LEU A 205 1.27 15.92 11.71
CA LEU A 205 -0.15 16.30 11.78
C LEU A 205 -1.06 15.29 12.49
N CYS A 206 -0.52 14.13 12.88
CA CYS A 206 -1.25 13.12 13.63
C CYS A 206 -0.51 12.78 14.92
N PRO A 207 -1.22 12.27 15.95
CA PRO A 207 -0.55 11.52 17.00
C PRO A 207 0.19 10.31 16.38
N PRO A 208 1.28 9.83 17.00
CA PRO A 208 1.88 8.55 16.61
C PRO A 208 0.84 7.43 16.78
N PRO A 209 0.90 6.36 15.96
CA PRO A 209 -0.01 5.22 16.10
C PRO A 209 0.01 4.64 17.54
N PRO A 210 -1.14 4.25 18.11
CA PRO A 210 -1.17 3.50 19.36
C PRO A 210 -0.41 2.18 19.24
N ALA A 211 0.37 1.80 20.26
CA ALA A 211 1.17 0.56 20.23
C ALA A 211 0.30 -0.70 19.97
N ASP A 212 -0.92 -0.73 20.50
CA ASP A 212 -1.89 -1.81 20.30
C ASP A 212 -2.44 -1.90 18.85
N LEU A 213 -2.25 -0.89 18.00
CA LEU A 213 -2.82 -0.84 16.65
C LEU A 213 -2.30 -1.96 15.74
N ILE A 214 -1.03 -2.36 15.88
CA ILE A 214 -0.44 -3.44 15.08
C ILE A 214 -1.12 -4.80 15.39
N PRO A 215 -1.09 -5.32 16.63
CA PRO A 215 -1.66 -6.64 16.95
C PRO A 215 -3.19 -6.68 16.94
N LYS A 216 -3.88 -5.53 17.10
CA LYS A 216 -5.35 -5.48 17.13
C LYS A 216 -6.01 -5.07 15.81
N SER A 217 -5.30 -4.38 14.90
CA SER A 217 -5.89 -3.74 13.72
C SER A 217 -5.13 -3.96 12.40
N LEU A 218 -3.95 -4.58 12.40
CA LEU A 218 -3.12 -4.76 11.19
C LEU A 218 -2.67 -6.21 10.93
N MET A 219 -2.24 -6.92 11.97
CA MET A 219 -1.76 -8.31 11.89
C MET A 219 -2.26 -9.09 13.10
N ILE A 220 -3.45 -9.68 12.96
CA ILE A 220 -4.20 -10.26 14.08
C ILE A 220 -4.00 -11.78 14.07
N ASN A 221 -3.03 -12.24 14.86
CA ASN A 221 -2.57 -13.64 14.96
C ASN A 221 -2.82 -14.29 16.34
N ALA A 222 -3.48 -13.57 17.27
CA ALA A 222 -3.72 -14.03 18.63
C ALA A 222 -4.71 -15.20 18.69
N LEU A 223 -4.44 -16.20 19.54
CA LEU A 223 -5.28 -17.42 19.67
C LEU A 223 -6.73 -17.12 20.07
N SER A 224 -6.96 -16.07 20.86
CA SER A 224 -8.31 -15.58 21.20
C SER A 224 -9.11 -15.06 19.99
N VAL A 225 -8.50 -14.98 18.82
CA VAL A 225 -9.12 -14.63 17.53
C VAL A 225 -9.02 -15.79 16.54
N VAL A 226 -7.80 -16.27 16.25
CA VAL A 226 -7.56 -17.27 15.20
C VAL A 226 -7.94 -18.70 15.60
N GLU A 227 -8.27 -18.93 16.87
CA GLU A 227 -8.89 -20.15 17.39
C GLU A 227 -10.17 -19.82 18.23
N ASP A 228 -10.86 -18.71 17.92
CA ASP A 228 -12.17 -18.36 18.50
C ASP A 228 -13.19 -19.52 18.24
N PRO A 229 -13.78 -20.14 19.27
CA PRO A 229 -14.62 -21.33 19.10
C PRO A 229 -16.02 -21.07 18.53
N ALA A 230 -16.46 -19.82 18.42
CA ALA A 230 -17.71 -19.43 17.74
C ALA A 230 -17.47 -19.10 16.25
N ARG A 231 -16.23 -18.76 15.86
CA ARG A 231 -15.87 -18.26 14.52
C ARG A 231 -14.94 -19.17 13.74
N THR A 232 -14.25 -20.08 14.41
CA THR A 232 -13.29 -21.03 13.83
C THR A 232 -13.68 -22.48 14.16
N TRP A 233 -13.01 -23.43 13.54
CA TRP A 233 -13.18 -24.87 13.76
C TRP A 233 -11.79 -25.52 13.81
N ASN A 234 -11.57 -26.35 14.80
CA ASN A 234 -10.35 -27.13 14.97
C ASN A 234 -10.66 -28.61 14.66
N PRO A 235 -10.33 -29.12 13.46
CA PRO A 235 -10.56 -30.53 13.10
C PRO A 235 -9.56 -31.49 13.76
N ALA A 236 -8.51 -30.99 14.43
CA ALA A 236 -7.62 -31.84 15.23
C ALA A 236 -8.26 -32.25 16.59
N THR A 237 -9.23 -31.49 17.07
CA THR A 237 -9.97 -31.73 18.33
C THR A 237 -11.48 -31.86 18.12
N HIS A 238 -11.96 -31.75 16.88
CA HIS A 238 -13.36 -31.59 16.49
C HIS A 238 -14.14 -30.59 17.36
N SER A 239 -13.57 -29.41 17.59
CA SER A 239 -14.13 -28.37 18.45
C SER A 239 -14.28 -27.01 17.76
N GLY A 240 -15.20 -26.18 18.28
CA GLY A 240 -15.56 -24.90 17.70
C GLY A 240 -16.82 -24.96 16.81
N ALA A 241 -16.94 -24.03 15.87
CA ALA A 241 -18.08 -23.91 14.98
C ALA A 241 -17.74 -24.35 13.54
N LYS A 242 -18.23 -25.52 13.11
CA LYS A 242 -17.99 -26.09 11.75
C LYS A 242 -18.25 -25.13 10.58
N THR A 243 -19.12 -24.13 10.77
CA THR A 243 -19.48 -23.10 9.78
C THR A 243 -19.22 -21.68 10.31
N GLY A 244 -18.32 -21.52 11.27
CA GLY A 244 -17.94 -20.22 11.82
C GLY A 244 -17.36 -19.28 10.76
N ALA A 245 -17.54 -17.97 10.95
CA ALA A 245 -17.26 -16.94 9.94
C ALA A 245 -15.84 -17.02 9.32
N TRP A 246 -14.84 -17.39 10.13
CA TRP A 246 -13.43 -17.43 9.76
C TRP A 246 -12.91 -18.84 9.44
N THR A 247 -13.80 -19.83 9.36
CA THR A 247 -13.46 -21.17 8.89
C THR A 247 -13.13 -21.17 7.39
N PHE A 248 -12.17 -22.00 6.98
CA PHE A 248 -11.92 -22.32 5.57
C PHE A 248 -13.23 -22.77 4.86
N ASN A 249 -14.09 -23.51 5.58
CA ASN A 249 -15.42 -23.91 5.14
C ASN A 249 -16.29 -22.71 4.70
N ASN A 250 -16.52 -21.74 5.60
CA ASN A 250 -17.34 -20.56 5.26
C ASN A 250 -16.69 -19.73 4.15
N ILE A 251 -15.38 -19.44 4.28
CA ILE A 251 -14.62 -18.62 3.32
C ILE A 251 -14.73 -19.17 1.89
N ILE A 252 -14.57 -20.48 1.70
CA ILE A 252 -14.78 -21.13 0.38
C ILE A 252 -16.25 -21.06 -0.05
N ASN A 253 -17.23 -21.34 0.82
CA ASN A 253 -18.64 -21.31 0.40
C ASN A 253 -19.12 -19.89 -0.01
N GLN A 254 -18.66 -18.84 0.66
CA GLN A 254 -18.92 -17.45 0.26
C GLN A 254 -18.24 -17.09 -1.08
N MET A 255 -17.01 -17.57 -1.31
CA MET A 255 -16.26 -17.37 -2.55
C MET A 255 -16.86 -18.12 -3.75
N VAL A 256 -17.33 -19.35 -3.53
CA VAL A 256 -17.97 -20.18 -4.55
C VAL A 256 -19.36 -19.66 -4.92
N ASN A 257 -20.09 -19.11 -3.95
CA ASN A 257 -21.44 -18.56 -4.13
C ASN A 257 -22.33 -19.53 -4.92
N LYS A 258 -22.51 -20.76 -4.41
CA LYS A 258 -23.20 -21.87 -5.08
C LYS A 258 -24.58 -21.48 -5.65
N ALA A 259 -25.28 -20.56 -5.00
CA ALA A 259 -26.58 -20.06 -5.46
C ALA A 259 -26.51 -19.27 -6.79
N ALA A 260 -25.39 -18.59 -7.06
CA ALA A 260 -25.16 -17.86 -8.30
C ALA A 260 -24.39 -18.68 -9.36
N THR A 261 -23.51 -19.59 -8.94
CA THR A 261 -22.58 -20.30 -9.85
C THR A 261 -22.97 -21.76 -10.15
N GLY A 262 -23.87 -22.34 -9.37
CA GLY A 262 -24.17 -23.78 -9.38
C GLY A 262 -23.06 -24.68 -8.80
N LYS A 263 -21.85 -24.16 -8.59
CA LYS A 263 -20.66 -24.92 -8.17
C LYS A 263 -20.68 -25.27 -6.69
N THR A 264 -20.13 -26.44 -6.36
CA THR A 264 -19.90 -26.88 -4.98
C THR A 264 -18.51 -26.48 -4.48
N ALA A 265 -18.37 -26.35 -3.16
CA ALA A 265 -17.06 -26.17 -2.51
C ALA A 265 -16.09 -27.32 -2.85
N THR A 266 -16.59 -28.55 -2.97
CA THR A 266 -15.85 -29.72 -3.45
C THR A 266 -15.27 -29.51 -4.86
N GLU A 267 -16.10 -29.18 -5.86
CA GLU A 267 -15.61 -28.93 -7.23
C GLU A 267 -14.56 -27.82 -7.27
N PHE A 268 -14.80 -26.72 -6.54
CA PHE A 268 -13.93 -25.55 -6.53
C PHE A 268 -12.56 -25.84 -5.91
N VAL A 269 -12.53 -26.52 -4.77
CA VAL A 269 -11.29 -26.85 -4.06
C VAL A 269 -10.53 -27.99 -4.73
N LEU A 270 -11.21 -29.00 -5.29
CA LEU A 270 -10.55 -30.04 -6.07
C LEU A 270 -9.95 -29.44 -7.36
N ALA A 271 -10.71 -28.69 -8.15
CA ALA A 271 -10.19 -28.07 -9.38
C ALA A 271 -8.98 -27.14 -9.12
N TRP A 272 -8.92 -26.51 -7.96
CA TRP A 272 -7.77 -25.72 -7.51
C TRP A 272 -6.57 -26.59 -7.10
N LEU A 273 -6.75 -27.54 -6.17
CA LEU A 273 -5.67 -28.39 -5.68
C LEU A 273 -5.09 -29.31 -6.77
N GLN A 274 -5.89 -29.69 -7.77
CA GLN A 274 -5.43 -30.49 -8.91
C GLN A 274 -4.61 -29.70 -9.95
N THR A 275 -4.41 -28.38 -9.76
CA THR A 275 -3.51 -27.58 -10.62
C THR A 275 -2.02 -27.90 -10.42
N TRP A 276 -1.67 -28.66 -9.36
CA TRP A 276 -0.33 -29.20 -9.15
C TRP A 276 -0.16 -30.62 -9.73
N ASP A 277 -1.21 -31.26 -10.23
CA ASP A 277 -1.17 -32.61 -10.84
C ASP A 277 -0.61 -32.59 -12.27
N ILE A 278 -0.48 -31.39 -12.86
CA ILE A 278 -0.05 -31.16 -14.25
C ILE A 278 0.92 -29.97 -14.35
N ASN A 279 1.81 -30.02 -15.35
CA ASN A 279 2.56 -28.83 -15.76
C ASN A 279 1.59 -27.84 -16.42
N THR A 280 1.36 -26.68 -15.80
CA THR A 280 0.39 -25.69 -16.26
C THR A 280 1.11 -24.55 -17.00
N PRO A 281 0.93 -24.39 -18.33
CA PRO A 281 1.56 -23.31 -19.09
C PRO A 281 0.82 -21.98 -18.87
N VAL A 282 1.55 -20.95 -18.43
CA VAL A 282 1.03 -19.59 -18.25
C VAL A 282 2.07 -18.60 -18.77
N ASN A 283 1.66 -17.73 -19.71
CA ASN A 283 2.48 -16.62 -20.24
C ASN A 283 3.89 -17.03 -20.73
N GLY A 284 3.99 -18.12 -21.51
CA GLY A 284 5.28 -18.60 -22.02
C GLY A 284 6.23 -19.09 -20.93
N ASP A 285 5.69 -19.50 -19.79
CA ASP A 285 6.37 -20.16 -18.68
C ASP A 285 5.50 -21.36 -18.23
N ASN A 286 6.07 -22.28 -17.46
CA ASN A 286 5.31 -23.38 -16.87
C ASN A 286 5.33 -23.25 -15.35
N ALA A 287 4.22 -23.59 -14.70
CA ALA A 287 4.24 -24.00 -13.29
C ALA A 287 4.28 -25.52 -13.24
N ASP A 288 5.32 -26.08 -12.61
CA ASP A 288 5.63 -27.50 -12.70
C ASP A 288 4.74 -28.39 -11.81
N ILE A 289 4.66 -29.68 -12.13
CA ILE A 289 3.95 -30.70 -11.34
C ILE A 289 4.53 -30.85 -9.92
N ARG A 290 3.66 -30.95 -8.88
CA ARG A 290 4.05 -31.19 -7.48
C ARG A 290 3.11 -32.18 -6.78
N LEU A 291 3.40 -33.47 -6.97
CA LEU A 291 2.61 -34.63 -6.53
C LEU A 291 2.35 -34.75 -5.02
N GLY A 292 2.97 -33.94 -4.15
CA GLY A 292 2.66 -33.93 -2.72
C GLY A 292 1.26 -33.41 -2.39
N VAL A 293 0.57 -32.77 -3.35
CA VAL A 293 -0.84 -32.38 -3.20
C VAL A 293 -1.77 -33.60 -3.14
N ASP A 294 -1.43 -34.70 -3.83
CA ASP A 294 -2.22 -35.94 -3.84
C ASP A 294 -2.46 -36.48 -2.43
N ALA A 295 -1.46 -36.37 -1.55
CA ALA A 295 -1.56 -36.79 -0.17
C ALA A 295 -2.55 -35.92 0.64
N ILE A 296 -2.60 -34.60 0.37
CA ILE A 296 -3.54 -33.68 1.01
C ILE A 296 -4.97 -34.03 0.56
N ILE A 297 -5.19 -34.17 -0.75
CA ILE A 297 -6.49 -34.52 -1.34
C ILE A 297 -6.96 -35.90 -0.85
N SER A 298 -6.09 -36.92 -0.93
CA SER A 298 -6.43 -38.30 -0.57
C SER A 298 -6.75 -38.46 0.92
N ASN A 299 -5.93 -37.89 1.81
CA ASN A 299 -6.19 -37.94 3.24
C ASN A 299 -7.49 -37.22 3.61
N TRP A 300 -7.86 -36.15 2.89
CA TRP A 300 -9.11 -35.43 3.10
C TRP A 300 -10.32 -36.19 2.56
N LYS A 301 -10.25 -36.78 1.36
CA LYS A 301 -11.27 -37.72 0.85
C LYS A 301 -11.50 -38.90 1.82
N GLN A 302 -10.44 -39.47 2.40
CA GLN A 302 -10.55 -40.55 3.39
C GLN A 302 -11.30 -40.13 4.67
N ARG A 303 -11.01 -38.95 5.24
CA ARG A 303 -11.79 -38.41 6.39
C ARG A 303 -13.25 -38.15 6.01
N SER A 304 -13.48 -37.61 4.82
CA SER A 304 -14.82 -37.32 4.29
C SER A 304 -15.66 -38.59 4.13
N LEU A 305 -15.05 -39.67 3.64
CA LEU A 305 -15.66 -40.99 3.55
C LEU A 305 -15.93 -41.62 4.92
N ALA A 306 -15.00 -41.44 5.89
CA ALA A 306 -15.23 -41.87 7.28
C ALA A 306 -16.38 -41.10 7.96
N HIS A 307 -16.70 -39.89 7.49
CA HIS A 307 -17.88 -39.11 7.89
C HIS A 307 -19.15 -39.45 7.08
N GLY A 308 -19.11 -40.47 6.23
CA GLY A 308 -20.26 -40.96 5.45
C GLY A 308 -20.56 -40.17 4.18
N LEU A 309 -19.66 -39.29 3.72
CA LEU A 309 -19.80 -38.62 2.43
C LEU A 309 -19.31 -39.51 1.27
N PRO A 310 -19.79 -39.30 0.03
CA PRO A 310 -19.27 -40.00 -1.15
C PRO A 310 -17.76 -39.82 -1.33
N ALA A 311 -17.07 -40.86 -1.82
CA ALA A 311 -15.60 -40.91 -1.90
C ALA A 311 -14.94 -39.76 -2.69
N ASP A 312 -15.64 -39.17 -3.66
CA ASP A 312 -15.18 -38.03 -4.47
C ASP A 312 -15.60 -36.66 -3.92
N THR A 313 -16.06 -36.60 -2.67
CA THR A 313 -16.45 -35.35 -2.00
C THR A 313 -15.55 -35.01 -0.82
N LEU A 314 -15.58 -33.74 -0.41
CA LEU A 314 -14.79 -33.20 0.68
C LEU A 314 -15.73 -32.70 1.79
N ASP A 315 -15.59 -33.21 3.02
CA ASP A 315 -16.16 -32.60 4.22
C ASP A 315 -15.40 -31.29 4.47
N MET A 316 -16.02 -30.17 4.14
CA MET A 316 -15.42 -28.85 4.28
C MET A 316 -15.14 -28.46 5.74
N ALA A 317 -15.72 -29.13 6.73
CA ALA A 317 -15.32 -28.96 8.13
C ALA A 317 -13.99 -29.68 8.43
N GLU A 318 -13.67 -30.79 7.77
CA GLU A 318 -12.41 -31.53 7.94
C GLU A 318 -11.30 -31.05 7.00
N ALA A 319 -11.41 -29.80 6.53
CA ALA A 319 -10.45 -29.14 5.68
C ALA A 319 -9.08 -29.00 6.41
N PRO A 320 -7.97 -29.43 5.80
CA PRO A 320 -6.65 -29.47 6.44
C PRO A 320 -5.98 -28.08 6.50
N PHE A 321 -6.65 -27.06 7.04
CA PHE A 321 -6.15 -25.69 7.08
C PHE A 321 -6.38 -25.03 8.45
N LYS A 322 -5.30 -24.60 9.11
CA LYS A 322 -5.37 -23.74 10.31
C LYS A 322 -5.29 -22.26 9.90
N LEU A 323 -6.11 -21.40 10.51
CA LEU A 323 -5.98 -19.94 10.41
C LEU A 323 -4.76 -19.46 11.23
N LEU A 324 -3.89 -18.66 10.60
CA LEU A 324 -2.70 -18.08 11.22
C LEU A 324 -2.87 -16.59 11.54
N ALA A 325 -3.48 -15.83 10.62
CA ALA A 325 -3.67 -14.40 10.80
C ALA A 325 -4.86 -13.85 9.97
N ILE A 326 -5.52 -12.83 10.53
CA ILE A 326 -6.39 -11.90 9.80
C ILE A 326 -5.60 -10.59 9.60
N VAL A 327 -5.51 -10.11 8.37
CA VAL A 327 -4.57 -9.05 7.98
C VAL A 327 -5.31 -7.90 7.30
N ASN A 328 -5.01 -6.67 7.74
CA ASN A 328 -5.55 -5.44 7.15
C ASN A 328 -4.48 -4.75 6.30
N ARG A 329 -4.73 -4.65 4.99
CA ARG A 329 -3.88 -3.97 4.00
C ARG A 329 -4.53 -2.68 3.48
N VAL A 330 -5.07 -1.86 4.39
CA VAL A 330 -5.56 -0.49 4.11
C VAL A 330 -4.48 0.47 3.58
N ASP A 331 -3.21 0.07 3.63
CA ASP A 331 -2.08 0.73 2.95
C ASP A 331 -2.11 0.60 1.43
N LEU A 332 -2.76 -0.44 0.89
CA LEU A 332 -2.95 -0.68 -0.55
C LEU A 332 -4.11 0.13 -1.18
N ARG A 333 -4.79 0.97 -0.39
CA ARG A 333 -5.92 1.79 -0.86
C ARG A 333 -5.54 2.72 -2.00
N GLN A 334 -6.50 3.02 -2.87
CA GLN A 334 -6.37 4.05 -3.90
C GLN A 334 -6.37 5.47 -3.30
N ALA A 335 -5.78 6.42 -4.01
CA ALA A 335 -5.84 7.83 -3.70
C ALA A 335 -7.26 8.37 -3.96
N VAL A 336 -7.99 8.59 -2.87
CA VAL A 336 -9.44 8.88 -2.84
C VAL A 336 -9.88 10.10 -3.67
N GLY A 337 -8.98 11.05 -3.93
CA GLY A 337 -9.30 12.26 -4.70
C GLY A 337 -9.50 12.04 -6.21
N TYR A 338 -9.00 10.94 -6.77
CA TYR A 338 -8.98 10.70 -8.21
C TYR A 338 -10.08 9.72 -8.69
N GLY A 339 -11.20 9.65 -7.97
CA GLY A 339 -12.31 8.74 -8.30
C GLY A 339 -12.04 7.26 -7.98
N GLY A 340 -11.10 6.97 -7.06
CA GLY A 340 -10.79 5.62 -6.62
C GLY A 340 -11.94 4.90 -5.92
N GLY A 341 -12.03 3.58 -6.11
CA GLY A 341 -13.05 2.68 -5.56
C GLY A 341 -12.53 1.58 -4.64
N ASN A 342 -11.23 1.56 -4.35
CA ASN A 342 -10.58 0.51 -3.57
C ASN A 342 -9.99 1.07 -2.25
N ALA A 343 -10.45 0.54 -1.11
CA ALA A 343 -10.05 0.91 0.24
C ALA A 343 -8.87 0.08 0.81
N GLY A 344 -8.19 -0.69 -0.03
CA GLY A 344 -7.12 -1.61 0.33
C GLY A 344 -7.61 -3.06 0.29
N GLU A 345 -6.91 -3.96 0.99
CA GLU A 345 -7.33 -5.36 1.07
C GLU A 345 -7.56 -5.84 2.50
N GLY A 346 -8.43 -6.83 2.66
CA GLY A 346 -8.47 -7.71 3.82
C GLY A 346 -7.95 -9.09 3.42
N ARG A 347 -7.10 -9.72 4.25
CA ARG A 347 -6.53 -11.04 3.95
C ARG A 347 -6.73 -12.03 5.10
N PHE A 348 -6.90 -13.30 4.74
CA PHE A 348 -6.83 -14.43 5.67
C PHE A 348 -5.63 -15.30 5.28
N VAL A 349 -4.72 -15.55 6.22
CA VAL A 349 -3.55 -16.42 6.04
C VAL A 349 -3.81 -17.75 6.75
N PHE A 350 -3.84 -18.84 6.00
CA PHE A 350 -3.92 -20.21 6.52
C PHE A 350 -2.60 -20.95 6.31
N CYS A 351 -2.35 -22.02 7.07
CA CYS A 351 -1.37 -23.06 6.71
C CYS A 351 -2.02 -24.43 6.58
N VAL A 352 -1.44 -25.27 5.72
CA VAL A 352 -1.87 -26.66 5.55
C VAL A 352 -1.45 -27.49 6.76
N MET A 353 -2.36 -28.35 7.23
CA MET A 353 -2.18 -29.24 8.37
C MET A 353 -2.14 -30.70 7.91
N ASN A 354 -1.05 -31.41 8.21
CA ASN A 354 -0.93 -32.85 8.03
C ASN A 354 -1.23 -33.60 9.34
N SER A 355 -1.50 -34.91 9.23
CA SER A 355 -1.72 -35.79 10.38
C SER A 355 -0.48 -36.53 10.88
N ASN A 356 0.61 -36.58 10.09
CA ASN A 356 1.85 -37.33 10.39
C ASN A 356 1.60 -38.75 10.93
N ASN A 357 0.63 -39.47 10.36
CA ASN A 357 0.20 -40.82 10.76
C ASN A 357 -0.44 -40.92 12.17
N THR A 358 -0.74 -39.81 12.84
CA THR A 358 -1.39 -39.76 14.17
C THR A 358 -2.92 -39.63 14.10
N ALA A 359 -3.51 -39.67 12.90
CA ALA A 359 -4.89 -39.28 12.54
C ALA A 359 -5.26 -37.80 12.82
N VAL A 360 -4.69 -37.18 13.84
CA VAL A 360 -4.95 -35.80 14.30
C VAL A 360 -4.26 -34.76 13.41
N LEU A 361 -5.02 -33.81 12.85
CA LEU A 361 -4.53 -32.75 11.94
C LEU A 361 -3.75 -31.62 12.65
N ASN A 362 -2.66 -31.95 13.35
CA ASN A 362 -1.88 -30.96 14.12
C ASN A 362 -0.41 -30.78 13.71
N SER A 363 0.05 -31.32 12.58
CA SER A 363 1.37 -30.99 12.05
C SER A 363 1.27 -29.88 10.99
N PRO A 364 1.78 -28.66 11.22
CA PRO A 364 1.87 -27.67 10.16
C PRO A 364 2.80 -28.13 9.03
N MET A 365 2.42 -27.85 7.79
CA MET A 365 3.28 -27.98 6.61
C MET A 365 3.85 -26.60 6.24
N ARG A 366 5.03 -26.57 5.61
CA ARG A 366 5.56 -25.36 4.94
C ARG A 366 4.81 -25.11 3.63
N PHE A 367 3.55 -24.71 3.80
CA PHE A 367 2.57 -24.39 2.76
C PHE A 367 1.52 -23.47 3.40
N THR A 368 1.55 -22.18 3.06
CA THR A 368 0.48 -21.23 3.41
C THR A 368 -0.44 -20.94 2.23
N VAL A 369 -1.68 -20.59 2.55
CA VAL A 369 -2.74 -20.21 1.61
C VAL A 369 -3.26 -18.85 2.05
N ILE A 370 -3.13 -17.85 1.19
CA ILE A 370 -3.49 -16.47 1.45
C ILE A 370 -4.68 -16.11 0.57
N PHE A 371 -5.81 -15.82 1.21
CA PHE A 371 -6.98 -15.27 0.52
C PHE A 371 -6.91 -13.74 0.57
N GLU A 372 -6.86 -13.07 -0.57
CA GLU A 372 -6.63 -11.61 -0.64
C GLU A 372 -7.83 -10.90 -1.27
N TYR A 373 -8.61 -10.19 -0.47
CA TYR A 373 -9.88 -9.57 -0.87
C TYR A 373 -9.74 -8.06 -1.03
N GLY A 374 -10.05 -7.53 -2.22
CA GLY A 374 -10.10 -6.09 -2.47
C GLY A 374 -11.36 -5.47 -1.87
N VAL A 375 -11.20 -4.36 -1.14
CA VAL A 375 -12.29 -3.74 -0.40
C VAL A 375 -12.93 -2.63 -1.24
N ASN A 376 -14.09 -2.95 -1.83
CA ASN A 376 -14.85 -2.04 -2.67
C ASN A 376 -15.58 -0.95 -1.84
N LYS A 377 -14.94 0.21 -1.66
CA LYS A 377 -15.54 1.44 -1.10
C LYS A 377 -15.00 2.62 -1.90
N SER A 378 -15.91 3.44 -2.45
CA SER A 378 -15.57 4.61 -3.26
C SER A 378 -15.87 5.93 -2.53
N GLY A 379 -15.12 6.98 -2.88
CA GLY A 379 -15.24 8.31 -2.27
C GLY A 379 -14.59 8.41 -0.89
N CYS A 380 -14.09 9.61 -0.56
CA CYS A 380 -13.21 9.80 0.58
C CYS A 380 -13.80 9.33 1.93
N LYS A 381 -15.03 9.75 2.25
CA LYS A 381 -15.63 9.44 3.55
C LYS A 381 -15.91 7.95 3.76
N ALA A 382 -16.21 7.18 2.71
CA ALA A 382 -16.41 5.74 2.82
C ALA A 382 -15.08 5.02 3.14
N VAL A 383 -13.97 5.46 2.54
CA VAL A 383 -12.63 4.91 2.82
C VAL A 383 -12.13 5.34 4.20
N GLN A 384 -12.42 6.58 4.65
CA GLN A 384 -12.14 6.98 6.05
C GLN A 384 -12.92 6.12 7.04
N ASN A 385 -14.23 5.93 6.83
CA ASN A 385 -15.07 5.13 7.73
C ASN A 385 -14.66 3.65 7.74
N TRP A 386 -14.09 3.13 6.64
CA TRP A 386 -13.44 1.80 6.62
C TRP A 386 -12.19 1.77 7.49
N GLY A 387 -11.31 2.77 7.36
CA GLY A 387 -10.13 2.92 8.23
C GLY A 387 -10.51 3.03 9.71
N GLN A 388 -11.55 3.79 10.03
CA GLN A 388 -12.03 4.00 11.41
C GLN A 388 -12.43 2.68 12.07
N GLN A 389 -13.20 1.82 11.38
CA GLN A 389 -13.62 0.53 11.92
C GLN A 389 -12.42 -0.35 12.34
N TRP A 390 -11.37 -0.43 11.52
CA TRP A 390 -10.14 -1.13 11.89
C TRP A 390 -9.42 -0.45 13.05
N TYR A 391 -9.32 0.88 13.02
CA TYR A 391 -8.66 1.66 14.06
C TYR A 391 -9.32 1.46 15.43
N ASP A 392 -10.65 1.51 15.50
CA ASP A 392 -11.43 1.39 16.75
C ASP A 392 -11.15 0.08 17.51
N LEU A 393 -10.81 -1.01 16.80
CA LEU A 393 -10.38 -2.28 17.39
C LEU A 393 -9.18 -2.12 18.35
N HIS A 394 -8.32 -1.10 18.16
CA HIS A 394 -7.17 -0.87 19.04
C HIS A 394 -7.60 -0.60 20.49
N SER A 395 -8.80 -0.05 20.69
CA SER A 395 -9.34 0.37 21.99
C SER A 395 -10.01 -0.76 22.79
N MET A 396 -10.27 -1.90 22.16
CA MET A 396 -11.00 -3.03 22.74
C MET A 396 -10.06 -4.10 23.32
N THR A 397 -10.59 -5.08 24.05
CA THR A 397 -9.82 -6.22 24.56
C THR A 397 -9.62 -7.26 23.46
N LEU A 398 -8.36 -7.60 23.15
CA LEU A 398 -8.03 -8.48 22.02
C LEU A 398 -8.61 -9.89 22.17
N GLY A 399 -9.61 -10.20 21.35
CA GLY A 399 -10.30 -11.49 21.34
C GLY A 399 -11.36 -11.67 22.43
N ASP A 400 -11.88 -10.59 23.03
CA ASP A 400 -13.14 -10.67 23.75
C ASP A 400 -14.34 -10.80 22.77
N PRO A 401 -15.54 -11.20 23.23
CA PRO A 401 -16.69 -11.39 22.35
C PRO A 401 -17.13 -10.14 21.57
N THR A 402 -16.85 -8.93 22.09
CA THR A 402 -17.15 -7.65 21.46
C THR A 402 -16.12 -7.33 20.38
N TYR A 403 -14.82 -7.47 20.69
CA TYR A 403 -13.74 -7.33 19.71
C TYR A 403 -13.92 -8.30 18.54
N ASN A 404 -14.17 -9.58 18.80
CA ASN A 404 -14.35 -10.56 17.73
C ASN A 404 -15.66 -10.35 16.95
N ALA A 405 -16.70 -9.77 17.56
CA ALA A 405 -17.91 -9.36 16.83
C ALA A 405 -17.64 -8.14 15.92
N ALA A 406 -16.89 -7.15 16.39
CA ALA A 406 -16.50 -5.99 15.59
C ALA A 406 -15.58 -6.40 14.43
N LEU A 407 -14.55 -7.21 14.69
CA LEU A 407 -13.67 -7.76 13.67
C LEU A 407 -14.44 -8.62 12.65
N GLN A 408 -15.43 -9.40 13.10
CA GLN A 408 -16.27 -10.17 12.17
C GLN A 408 -17.10 -9.24 11.28
N ALA A 409 -17.75 -8.21 11.84
CA ALA A 409 -18.52 -7.23 11.06
C ALA A 409 -17.64 -6.46 10.04
N ILE A 410 -16.32 -6.40 10.27
CA ILE A 410 -15.33 -5.88 9.33
C ILE A 410 -15.00 -6.92 8.25
N THR A 411 -14.74 -8.19 8.60
CA THR A 411 -14.43 -9.26 7.62
C THR A 411 -15.61 -9.59 6.73
N ASP A 412 -16.82 -9.54 7.26
CA ASP A 412 -18.07 -9.86 6.58
C ASP A 412 -18.37 -8.89 5.42
N GLN A 413 -17.72 -7.72 5.39
CA GLN A 413 -17.83 -6.74 4.30
C GLN A 413 -16.99 -7.09 3.05
N PHE A 414 -16.11 -8.08 3.12
CA PHE A 414 -15.32 -8.54 1.97
C PHE A 414 -15.29 -10.06 1.77
N VAL A 415 -15.48 -10.87 2.83
CA VAL A 415 -15.56 -12.33 2.71
C VAL A 415 -16.87 -12.78 2.05
N ASN A 416 -17.99 -12.18 2.43
CA ASN A 416 -19.33 -12.66 2.06
C ASN A 416 -19.62 -12.55 0.55
N ALA A 417 -20.45 -13.47 0.06
CA ALA A 417 -20.89 -13.51 -1.33
C ALA A 417 -21.59 -12.20 -1.74
N ASN A 418 -21.36 -11.77 -2.99
CA ASN A 418 -21.92 -10.57 -3.62
C ASN A 418 -21.44 -9.22 -3.04
N THR A 419 -20.47 -9.21 -2.12
CA THR A 419 -19.83 -7.97 -1.61
C THR A 419 -19.17 -7.13 -2.71
N THR A 420 -18.75 -7.76 -3.81
CA THR A 420 -18.42 -7.07 -5.08
C THR A 420 -19.13 -7.74 -6.24
N ALA A 421 -20.41 -7.39 -6.45
CA ALA A 421 -21.28 -8.01 -7.47
C ALA A 421 -20.75 -7.94 -8.92
N GLY A 422 -19.85 -7.01 -9.25
CA GLY A 422 -19.21 -6.90 -10.57
C GLY A 422 -18.02 -7.85 -10.81
N LYS A 423 -17.63 -8.66 -9.81
CA LYS A 423 -16.54 -9.66 -9.92
C LYS A 423 -17.07 -11.07 -10.16
N PRO A 424 -16.22 -12.00 -10.65
CA PRO A 424 -16.55 -13.42 -10.73
C PRO A 424 -17.11 -13.96 -9.40
N ASN A 425 -18.17 -14.75 -9.50
CA ASN A 425 -18.93 -15.32 -8.38
C ASN A 425 -19.52 -14.26 -7.40
N GLY A 426 -19.46 -12.97 -7.73
CA GLY A 426 -19.76 -11.87 -6.80
C GLY A 426 -18.76 -11.73 -5.64
N SER A 427 -17.64 -12.47 -5.67
CA SER A 427 -16.65 -12.49 -4.59
C SER A 427 -15.75 -11.27 -4.64
N SER A 428 -15.39 -10.70 -3.49
CA SER A 428 -14.45 -9.57 -3.43
C SER A 428 -12.97 -9.99 -3.59
N LEU A 429 -12.66 -11.29 -3.74
CA LEU A 429 -11.30 -11.79 -3.95
C LEU A 429 -10.60 -11.05 -5.10
N ASN A 430 -9.39 -10.56 -4.88
CA ASN A 430 -8.48 -10.11 -5.93
C ASN A 430 -7.69 -11.32 -6.45
N GLN A 431 -6.98 -12.00 -5.54
CA GLN A 431 -6.20 -13.21 -5.80
C GLN A 431 -6.28 -14.16 -4.59
N LEU A 432 -6.15 -15.46 -4.85
CA LEU A 432 -5.66 -16.43 -3.88
C LEU A 432 -4.18 -16.67 -4.18
N ARG A 433 -3.32 -16.65 -3.16
CA ARG A 433 -1.92 -17.06 -3.30
C ARG A 433 -1.58 -18.26 -2.44
N THR A 434 -0.63 -19.04 -2.92
CA THR A 434 -0.01 -20.12 -2.15
C THR A 434 1.48 -19.94 -2.12
N ASP A 435 2.07 -20.04 -0.94
CA ASP A 435 3.49 -20.05 -0.72
C ASP A 435 3.85 -21.43 -0.17
N GLU A 436 4.65 -22.21 -0.91
CA GLU A 436 4.83 -23.63 -0.62
C GLU A 436 6.22 -24.19 -0.94
N PHE A 437 6.58 -25.12 -0.05
CA PHE A 437 7.85 -25.87 -0.02
C PHE A 437 7.57 -27.37 0.17
N ALA A 438 6.41 -27.72 0.74
CA ALA A 438 6.15 -29.04 1.31
C ALA A 438 5.48 -30.06 0.35
N ILE A 439 5.10 -29.66 -0.88
CA ILE A 439 4.35 -30.53 -1.81
C ILE A 439 5.12 -30.98 -3.05
N GLY A 440 6.41 -30.63 -3.21
CA GLY A 440 7.24 -31.19 -4.26
C GLY A 440 8.73 -31.01 -4.01
N PRO A 441 9.62 -31.44 -4.93
CA PRO A 441 11.05 -31.22 -4.81
C PRO A 441 11.38 -29.72 -4.71
N LEU A 442 12.54 -29.38 -4.14
CA LEU A 442 13.06 -28.01 -4.18
C LEU A 442 13.14 -27.51 -5.63
N PRO A 443 12.90 -26.21 -5.91
CA PRO A 443 12.87 -25.06 -4.99
C PRO A 443 11.54 -24.79 -4.24
N TRP A 444 11.54 -23.73 -3.43
CA TRP A 444 10.31 -23.05 -2.98
C TRP A 444 9.55 -22.47 -4.18
N GLN A 445 8.22 -22.44 -4.10
CA GLN A 445 7.38 -21.73 -5.06
C GLN A 445 6.31 -20.88 -4.38
N LEU A 446 5.97 -19.77 -5.03
CA LEU A 446 4.69 -19.09 -4.82
C LEU A 446 3.88 -19.06 -6.12
N ARG A 447 2.57 -19.28 -6.02
CA ARG A 447 1.61 -19.29 -7.13
C ARG A 447 0.44 -18.35 -6.85
N GLU A 448 -0.16 -17.82 -7.92
CA GLU A 448 -1.28 -16.89 -7.87
C GLU A 448 -2.48 -17.45 -8.67
N PHE A 449 -3.67 -17.40 -8.07
CA PHE A 449 -4.89 -17.98 -8.61
C PHE A 449 -6.04 -16.98 -8.57
N ASN A 450 -6.71 -16.78 -9.70
CA ASN A 450 -7.88 -15.91 -9.81
C ASN A 450 -9.11 -16.74 -10.15
N ILE A 451 -10.30 -16.27 -9.76
CA ILE A 451 -11.56 -16.91 -10.15
C ILE A 451 -11.80 -16.62 -11.64
N ASP A 452 -11.87 -17.67 -12.45
CA ASP A 452 -12.17 -17.57 -13.87
C ASP A 452 -13.68 -17.35 -14.09
N ALA A 453 -14.03 -16.25 -14.76
CA ALA A 453 -15.40 -15.79 -14.94
C ALA A 453 -16.30 -16.73 -15.78
N THR A 454 -15.71 -17.68 -16.52
CA THR A 454 -16.44 -18.59 -17.42
C THR A 454 -16.73 -19.93 -16.74
N THR A 455 -15.80 -20.39 -15.91
CA THR A 455 -15.87 -21.70 -15.24
C THR A 455 -16.37 -21.62 -13.80
N HIS A 456 -16.30 -20.43 -13.18
CA HIS A 456 -16.55 -20.17 -11.76
C HIS A 456 -15.57 -20.85 -10.78
N LEU A 457 -14.45 -21.37 -11.29
CA LEU A 457 -13.40 -22.08 -10.55
C LEU A 457 -12.13 -21.21 -10.42
N LEU A 458 -11.21 -21.58 -9.53
CA LEU A 458 -9.88 -20.97 -9.51
C LEU A 458 -9.04 -21.45 -10.69
N LYS A 459 -8.24 -20.53 -11.23
CA LYS A 459 -7.33 -20.73 -12.36
C LYS A 459 -5.99 -20.09 -12.05
N LEU A 460 -4.91 -20.81 -12.32
CA LEU A 460 -3.55 -20.30 -12.20
C LEU A 460 -3.33 -19.13 -13.16
N VAL A 461 -2.72 -18.05 -12.67
CA VAL A 461 -2.37 -16.84 -13.42
C VAL A 461 -0.90 -16.48 -13.23
N THR A 462 -0.40 -15.46 -13.93
CA THR A 462 0.96 -14.96 -13.71
C THR A 462 1.08 -14.31 -12.34
N VAL A 463 2.12 -14.68 -11.57
CA VAL A 463 2.40 -14.09 -10.26
C VAL A 463 2.84 -12.64 -10.46
N LYS A 464 1.99 -11.67 -10.08
CA LYS A 464 2.24 -10.27 -10.47
C LYS A 464 3.53 -9.71 -9.86
N LYS A 465 4.12 -8.78 -10.60
CA LYS A 465 5.49 -8.25 -10.45
C LYS A 465 6.65 -9.27 -10.55
N ASN A 466 6.43 -10.59 -10.56
CA ASN A 466 7.51 -11.56 -10.58
C ASN A 466 7.97 -11.92 -12.01
N PRO A 467 9.21 -11.61 -12.44
CA PRO A 467 9.69 -12.04 -13.75
C PRO A 467 9.86 -13.56 -13.84
N ARG A 468 9.85 -14.11 -15.07
CA ARG A 468 10.14 -15.53 -15.34
C ARG A 468 11.51 -15.93 -14.79
N ASN A 469 11.56 -17.00 -13.99
CA ASN A 469 12.78 -17.46 -13.29
C ASN A 469 13.03 -18.99 -13.36
N THR A 470 12.42 -19.69 -14.31
CA THR A 470 12.62 -21.13 -14.53
C THR A 470 13.93 -21.42 -15.29
N THR A 471 14.46 -22.63 -15.14
CA THR A 471 15.66 -23.09 -15.87
C THR A 471 15.43 -23.03 -17.38
N GLY A 472 16.27 -22.27 -18.10
CA GLY A 472 16.11 -22.03 -19.54
C GLY A 472 15.16 -20.87 -19.92
N ASN A 473 14.46 -20.26 -18.96
CA ASN A 473 13.53 -19.14 -19.17
C ASN A 473 13.81 -17.93 -18.25
N SER A 474 14.81 -18.02 -17.36
CA SER A 474 15.10 -16.99 -16.37
C SER A 474 15.55 -15.68 -17.02
N LEU A 475 14.94 -14.58 -16.58
CA LEU A 475 15.27 -13.23 -17.02
C LEU A 475 16.37 -12.57 -16.18
N ASN A 476 16.89 -13.24 -15.14
CA ASN A 476 17.86 -12.64 -14.22
C ASN A 476 19.20 -12.37 -14.95
N ASN A 477 19.77 -11.17 -14.75
CA ASN A 477 20.91 -10.64 -15.51
C ASN A 477 20.71 -10.54 -17.05
N SER A 478 19.48 -10.73 -17.57
CA SER A 478 19.22 -10.67 -19.01
C SER A 478 19.15 -9.24 -19.56
N ALA A 479 19.43 -9.09 -20.85
CA ALA A 479 19.26 -7.82 -21.58
C ALA A 479 17.78 -7.35 -21.62
N LEU A 480 16.81 -8.26 -21.54
CA LEU A 480 15.38 -7.93 -21.52
C LEU A 480 14.95 -7.37 -20.15
N LEU A 481 15.49 -7.92 -19.06
CA LEU A 481 15.30 -7.36 -17.73
C LEU A 481 15.99 -5.99 -17.60
N ALA A 482 17.22 -5.88 -18.12
CA ALA A 482 17.95 -4.61 -18.17
C ALA A 482 17.19 -3.54 -18.97
N SER A 483 16.63 -3.87 -20.15
CA SER A 483 15.88 -2.90 -20.95
C SER A 483 14.57 -2.47 -20.26
N PHE A 484 13.86 -3.38 -19.59
CA PHE A 484 12.69 -3.02 -18.78
C PHE A 484 13.06 -2.05 -17.65
N ILE A 485 14.06 -2.39 -16.82
CA ILE A 485 14.42 -1.55 -15.67
C ILE A 485 14.98 -0.19 -16.14
N ASN A 486 15.84 -0.16 -17.16
CA ASN A 486 16.40 1.07 -17.69
C ASN A 486 15.35 1.99 -18.33
N ALA A 487 14.29 1.44 -18.94
CA ALA A 487 13.16 2.22 -19.43
C ALA A 487 12.28 2.81 -18.31
N ASN A 488 12.34 2.25 -17.09
CA ASN A 488 11.47 2.58 -15.96
C ASN A 488 12.22 3.13 -14.73
N CYS A 489 13.50 3.52 -14.85
CA CYS A 489 14.35 3.94 -13.71
C CYS A 489 13.65 4.90 -12.73
N ALA A 490 12.99 5.94 -13.25
CA ALA A 490 12.33 6.96 -12.43
C ALA A 490 11.12 6.40 -11.67
N ASP A 491 10.27 5.61 -12.34
CA ASP A 491 9.11 4.97 -11.71
C ASP A 491 9.52 3.86 -10.73
N ILE A 492 10.65 3.17 -10.97
CA ILE A 492 11.18 2.17 -10.03
C ILE A 492 11.77 2.84 -8.79
N LEU A 493 12.57 3.90 -8.93
CA LEU A 493 13.04 4.71 -7.80
C LEU A 493 11.89 5.35 -7.02
N ALA A 494 10.83 5.77 -7.72
CA ALA A 494 9.60 6.25 -7.10
C ALA A 494 8.72 5.13 -6.52
N ASN A 495 9.07 3.84 -6.65
CA ASN A 495 8.21 2.69 -6.37
C ASN A 495 6.76 2.85 -6.89
N ASN A 496 6.64 3.32 -8.14
CA ASN A 496 5.41 3.74 -8.82
C ASN A 496 5.12 2.90 -10.09
N TYR A 497 5.91 1.86 -10.34
CA TYR A 497 5.81 0.99 -11.51
C TYR A 497 4.96 -0.28 -11.26
N ASP A 498 4.58 -0.90 -12.37
CA ASP A 498 4.02 -2.25 -12.45
C ASP A 498 4.78 -3.02 -13.52
N VAL A 499 4.78 -4.36 -13.47
CA VAL A 499 5.46 -5.20 -14.46
C VAL A 499 4.43 -5.76 -15.43
N PRO A 500 4.52 -5.47 -16.74
CA PRO A 500 3.57 -5.97 -17.74
C PRO A 500 3.84 -7.44 -18.04
N ASP A 501 2.81 -8.21 -18.39
CA ASP A 501 2.94 -9.64 -18.72
C ASP A 501 3.91 -9.88 -19.91
N ALA A 502 4.15 -8.89 -20.78
CA ALA A 502 5.16 -8.94 -21.84
C ALA A 502 5.96 -7.62 -21.98
N VAL A 503 7.24 -7.73 -22.37
CA VAL A 503 8.15 -6.61 -22.69
C VAL A 503 8.77 -6.87 -24.06
N SER A 504 8.80 -5.86 -24.94
CA SER A 504 9.34 -5.98 -26.32
C SER A 504 8.75 -7.15 -27.12
N GLY A 505 7.49 -7.50 -26.87
CA GLY A 505 6.80 -8.64 -27.50
C GLY A 505 7.17 -10.02 -26.94
N GLN A 506 8.08 -10.11 -25.97
CA GLN A 506 8.46 -11.33 -25.29
C GLN A 506 7.73 -11.42 -23.93
N PRO A 507 7.26 -12.61 -23.50
CA PRO A 507 6.67 -12.75 -22.18
C PRO A 507 7.66 -12.42 -21.07
N PHE A 508 7.18 -11.86 -19.96
CA PHE A 508 8.03 -11.28 -18.92
C PHE A 508 7.70 -11.77 -17.51
N VAL A 509 6.41 -11.81 -17.13
CA VAL A 509 5.95 -12.26 -15.80
C VAL A 509 5.77 -13.79 -15.79
N GLY A 510 6.18 -14.45 -14.70
CA GLY A 510 6.19 -15.92 -14.58
C GLY A 510 4.88 -16.58 -14.15
N ALA A 511 4.76 -17.87 -14.47
CA ALA A 511 3.66 -18.75 -14.04
C ALA A 511 3.72 -19.04 -12.53
N MET A 512 4.90 -18.92 -11.95
CA MET A 512 5.20 -19.12 -10.53
C MET A 512 6.42 -18.26 -10.15
N SER A 513 6.52 -17.94 -8.87
CA SER A 513 7.74 -17.40 -8.26
C SER A 513 8.65 -18.56 -7.84
N LEU A 514 9.97 -18.41 -7.98
CA LEU A 514 10.97 -19.43 -7.65
C LEU A 514 12.15 -18.83 -6.87
N ASN A 515 12.49 -19.46 -5.74
CA ASN A 515 13.65 -19.15 -4.90
C ASN A 515 14.37 -20.46 -4.54
N ASN A 516 15.67 -20.55 -4.81
CA ASN A 516 16.47 -21.76 -4.64
C ASN A 516 16.98 -21.97 -3.21
N ASN A 517 16.35 -21.31 -2.23
CA ASN A 517 16.76 -21.18 -0.83
C ASN A 517 18.12 -20.47 -0.66
N GLY A 518 18.54 -19.67 -1.64
CA GLY A 518 19.76 -18.89 -1.58
C GLY A 518 19.56 -17.58 -0.80
N SER A 519 20.39 -17.33 0.22
CA SER A 519 20.43 -16.05 0.92
C SER A 519 20.93 -14.87 0.06
N GLY A 520 21.35 -15.14 -1.18
CA GLY A 520 21.68 -14.16 -2.21
C GLY A 520 20.75 -14.18 -3.43
N ASP A 521 19.60 -14.87 -3.38
CA ASP A 521 18.66 -14.91 -4.50
C ASP A 521 17.97 -13.54 -4.66
N VAL A 522 18.45 -12.75 -5.63
CA VAL A 522 17.96 -11.40 -5.97
C VAL A 522 17.91 -11.16 -7.48
N TRP A 523 17.10 -10.19 -7.92
CA TRP A 523 17.07 -9.75 -9.31
C TRP A 523 18.16 -8.71 -9.58
N ASN A 524 18.99 -8.97 -10.59
CA ASN A 524 20.08 -8.08 -10.97
C ASN A 524 20.15 -7.91 -12.50
N ALA A 525 20.72 -6.79 -12.96
CA ALA A 525 20.79 -6.42 -14.37
C ALA A 525 21.83 -5.31 -14.62
N ALA A 526 22.28 -5.17 -15.88
CA ALA A 526 23.16 -4.08 -16.28
C ALA A 526 22.37 -2.76 -16.40
N LEU A 527 22.38 -1.94 -15.35
CA LEU A 527 21.59 -0.71 -15.28
C LEU A 527 22.37 0.56 -15.63
N THR A 528 21.70 1.48 -16.32
CA THR A 528 22.18 2.84 -16.67
C THR A 528 21.36 3.93 -15.98
N CYS A 529 20.65 3.59 -14.91
CA CYS A 529 19.87 4.53 -14.10
C CYS A 529 20.77 5.51 -13.32
N ALA A 530 20.22 6.63 -12.87
CA ALA A 530 20.95 7.62 -12.06
C ALA A 530 21.42 7.06 -10.70
N ASP A 531 20.65 6.14 -10.12
CA ASP A 531 21.05 5.31 -8.97
C ASP A 531 20.80 3.83 -9.31
N PRO A 532 21.79 3.12 -9.88
CA PRO A 532 21.66 1.71 -10.24
C PRO A 532 21.38 0.80 -9.03
N ALA A 533 22.00 1.08 -7.89
CA ALA A 533 21.94 0.21 -6.71
C ALA A 533 20.55 0.23 -6.08
N THR A 534 20.01 1.44 -5.83
CA THR A 534 18.66 1.58 -5.29
C THR A 534 17.60 1.15 -6.31
N THR A 535 17.79 1.42 -7.61
CA THR A 535 16.84 0.96 -8.63
C THR A 535 16.74 -0.57 -8.65
N ARG A 536 17.89 -1.29 -8.67
CA ARG A 536 17.91 -2.76 -8.63
C ARG A 536 17.25 -3.27 -7.36
N ARG A 537 17.58 -2.72 -6.18
CA ARG A 537 17.00 -3.14 -4.90
C ARG A 537 15.48 -2.98 -4.88
N ILE A 538 14.95 -1.81 -5.25
CA ILE A 538 13.50 -1.59 -5.27
C ILE A 538 12.83 -2.49 -6.30
N PHE A 539 13.42 -2.71 -7.47
CA PHE A 539 12.87 -3.66 -8.43
C PHE A 539 12.75 -5.08 -7.84
N SER A 540 13.86 -5.56 -7.26
CA SER A 540 14.02 -6.90 -6.70
C SER A 540 13.10 -7.15 -5.51
N LEU A 541 13.09 -6.25 -4.52
CA LEU A 541 12.26 -6.32 -3.30
C LEU A 541 10.76 -6.40 -3.58
N ASN A 542 10.26 -5.82 -4.68
CA ASN A 542 8.85 -5.90 -5.05
C ASN A 542 8.47 -7.20 -5.79
N THR A 543 9.41 -8.13 -6.01
CA THR A 543 9.11 -9.48 -6.53
C THR A 543 8.93 -10.47 -5.38
N CYS A 544 8.10 -11.49 -5.56
CA CYS A 544 7.86 -12.46 -4.48
C CYS A 544 9.14 -13.25 -4.13
N ASN A 545 9.94 -13.68 -5.12
CA ASN A 545 11.11 -14.53 -4.84
C ASN A 545 12.31 -13.80 -4.24
N ALA A 546 12.47 -12.49 -4.45
CA ALA A 546 13.56 -11.73 -3.86
C ALA A 546 13.14 -10.93 -2.62
N CYS A 547 11.84 -10.64 -2.44
CA CYS A 547 11.30 -10.34 -1.12
C CYS A 547 11.51 -11.54 -0.18
N HIS A 548 10.97 -12.72 -0.52
CA HIS A 548 11.17 -13.97 0.23
C HIS A 548 12.60 -14.57 0.06
N GLY A 549 13.54 -13.77 -0.42
CA GLY A 549 14.91 -14.16 -0.81
C GLY A 549 15.96 -13.23 -0.22
N GLY A 550 16.94 -12.82 -1.03
CA GLY A 550 18.11 -12.09 -0.54
C GLY A 550 17.85 -10.67 -0.02
N GLU A 551 16.79 -9.99 -0.45
CA GLU A 551 16.54 -8.60 -0.03
C GLU A 551 16.00 -8.50 1.41
N THR A 552 15.32 -9.54 1.93
CA THR A 552 14.76 -9.57 3.31
C THR A 552 15.12 -10.82 4.12
N GLN A 553 15.90 -11.74 3.56
CA GLN A 553 16.41 -12.96 4.21
C GLN A 553 15.34 -13.91 4.82
N THR A 554 14.04 -13.76 4.52
CA THR A 554 12.97 -14.63 5.04
C THR A 554 12.90 -16.03 4.40
N PHE A 555 13.98 -16.50 3.78
CA PHE A 555 14.09 -17.80 3.09
C PHE A 555 13.88 -19.02 4.03
N GLN A 556 13.98 -18.82 5.34
CA GLN A 556 13.70 -19.87 6.33
C GLN A 556 12.19 -20.11 6.58
N PHE A 557 11.31 -19.25 6.02
CA PHE A 557 9.95 -19.49 5.49
C PHE A 557 8.89 -18.46 5.93
N THR A 558 8.50 -17.59 4.98
CA THR A 558 7.34 -16.68 5.00
C THR A 558 7.33 -15.57 6.04
N HIS A 559 6.45 -14.59 5.80
CA HIS A 559 6.21 -13.48 6.72
C HIS A 559 5.30 -13.83 7.92
N VAL A 560 4.61 -14.98 7.90
CA VAL A 560 3.72 -15.46 8.97
C VAL A 560 3.94 -16.96 9.17
N ASN A 561 4.62 -17.32 10.26
CA ASN A 561 5.15 -18.67 10.49
C ASN A 561 4.04 -19.72 10.63
N VAL A 562 4.24 -20.88 10.00
CA VAL A 562 3.35 -22.05 10.12
C VAL A 562 3.51 -22.72 11.49
N VAL A 563 2.39 -22.98 12.16
CA VAL A 563 2.35 -23.44 13.57
C VAL A 563 1.21 -24.42 13.84
N PRO A 564 1.33 -25.34 14.82
CA PRO A 564 0.23 -26.20 15.24
C PRO A 564 -0.93 -25.41 15.85
N PHE A 565 -2.10 -26.04 16.00
CA PHE A 565 -3.18 -25.53 16.86
C PHE A 565 -2.69 -25.35 18.30
N GLY A 566 -3.20 -24.32 18.99
CA GLY A 566 -2.73 -23.90 20.31
C GLY A 566 -1.44 -23.07 20.32
N ALA A 567 -0.87 -22.73 19.16
CA ALA A 567 0.31 -21.86 19.03
C ALA A 567 0.06 -20.60 18.18
N VAL A 568 0.62 -19.47 18.60
CA VAL A 568 0.58 -18.18 17.87
C VAL A 568 1.59 -18.21 16.72
N ALA A 569 1.21 -17.69 15.54
CA ALA A 569 2.10 -17.56 14.40
C ALA A 569 3.12 -16.42 14.64
N GLY A 570 4.42 -16.76 14.61
CA GLY A 570 5.50 -15.75 14.57
C GLY A 570 5.48 -14.94 13.28
N LEU A 571 6.13 -13.76 13.28
CA LEU A 571 6.23 -12.86 12.15
C LEU A 571 7.71 -12.69 11.73
N SER A 572 7.97 -12.46 10.45
CA SER A 572 9.33 -12.13 9.97
C SER A 572 9.75 -10.70 10.32
N GLY A 573 11.05 -10.45 10.50
CA GLY A 573 11.58 -9.11 10.78
C GLY A 573 11.19 -8.04 9.75
N PHE A 574 11.07 -8.39 8.47
CA PHE A 574 10.53 -7.52 7.42
C PHE A 574 9.19 -6.85 7.81
N LEU A 575 8.34 -7.57 8.53
CA LEU A 575 7.08 -7.04 9.07
C LEU A 575 7.30 -6.24 10.36
N SER A 576 8.12 -6.76 11.27
CA SER A 576 8.15 -6.36 12.69
C SER A 576 9.36 -5.51 13.13
N GLY A 577 10.28 -5.19 12.22
CA GLY A 577 11.56 -4.53 12.52
C GLY A 577 12.76 -5.45 12.32
N GLU A 578 13.53 -5.26 11.25
CA GLU A 578 14.92 -5.77 11.13
C GLU A 578 15.80 -4.90 10.21
N THR A 579 17.12 -4.98 10.38
CA THR A 579 18.09 -4.35 9.46
C THR A 579 18.95 -5.41 8.80
N ILE A 580 18.92 -5.45 7.47
CA ILE A 580 19.60 -6.43 6.62
C ILE A 580 20.54 -5.69 5.66
N ASN A 581 21.74 -6.24 5.45
CA ASN A 581 22.63 -5.74 4.41
C ASN A 581 22.16 -6.24 3.05
N ASP A 582 21.92 -5.30 2.14
CA ASP A 582 21.65 -5.55 0.72
C ASP A 582 22.71 -6.50 0.14
N PRO A 583 22.33 -7.65 -0.45
CA PRO A 583 23.28 -8.71 -0.81
C PRO A 583 24.13 -8.37 -2.04
N VAL A 584 23.89 -7.24 -2.73
CA VAL A 584 24.66 -6.79 -3.89
C VAL A 584 25.58 -5.62 -3.55
N SER A 585 25.10 -4.63 -2.78
CA SER A 585 25.87 -3.44 -2.42
C SER A 585 26.45 -3.45 -1.00
N GLY A 586 26.06 -4.40 -0.16
CA GLY A 586 26.43 -4.46 1.27
C GLY A 586 25.82 -3.33 2.11
N THR A 587 24.92 -2.52 1.55
CA THR A 587 24.32 -1.36 2.22
C THR A 587 23.26 -1.83 3.22
N PRO A 588 23.28 -1.38 4.49
CA PRO A 588 22.22 -1.71 5.44
C PRO A 588 20.87 -1.12 5.01
N VAL A 589 19.81 -1.91 5.18
CA VAL A 589 18.42 -1.59 4.84
C VAL A 589 17.54 -2.01 6.01
N THR A 590 16.83 -1.06 6.60
CA THR A 590 15.90 -1.32 7.70
C THR A 590 14.48 -1.47 7.18
N PHE A 591 13.78 -2.51 7.64
CA PHE A 591 12.40 -2.84 7.30
C PHE A 591 11.51 -2.77 8.54
N SER A 592 10.30 -2.22 8.38
CA SER A 592 9.16 -2.44 9.28
C SER A 592 7.86 -2.12 8.52
N ASP A 593 7.33 -3.10 7.79
CA ASP A 593 6.07 -2.95 7.05
C ASP A 593 4.90 -2.62 7.98
N LEU A 594 4.88 -3.18 9.20
CA LEU A 594 3.78 -2.93 10.15
C LEU A 594 3.77 -1.50 10.71
N ASP A 595 4.93 -0.86 10.89
CA ASP A 595 4.99 0.55 11.32
C ASP A 595 4.59 1.51 10.18
N ASP A 596 5.02 1.25 8.95
CA ASP A 596 4.55 2.01 7.78
C ASP A 596 3.03 1.88 7.62
N ARG A 597 2.48 0.68 7.80
CA ARG A 597 1.03 0.42 7.77
C ARG A 597 0.29 1.06 8.93
N ALA A 598 0.86 1.08 10.14
CA ALA A 598 0.32 1.79 11.29
C ALA A 598 0.24 3.30 11.03
N ASN A 599 1.31 3.89 10.49
CA ASN A 599 1.34 5.29 10.09
C ASN A 599 0.33 5.57 8.95
N LYS A 600 0.16 4.67 7.97
CA LYS A 600 -0.81 4.81 6.87
C LYS A 600 -2.28 4.60 7.28
N LEU A 601 -2.56 3.82 8.33
CA LEU A 601 -3.90 3.71 8.94
C LEU A 601 -4.19 4.92 9.84
N GLN A 602 -3.25 5.31 10.70
CA GLN A 602 -3.34 6.51 11.53
C GLN A 602 -3.60 7.76 10.67
N SER A 603 -2.85 7.91 9.56
CA SER A 603 -3.05 8.99 8.58
C SER A 603 -4.39 8.91 7.86
N LEU A 604 -4.94 7.71 7.63
CA LEU A 604 -6.26 7.57 7.01
C LEU A 604 -7.37 8.08 7.93
N VAL A 605 -7.31 7.75 9.22
CA VAL A 605 -8.28 8.26 10.20
C VAL A 605 -8.14 9.77 10.37
N CYS A 606 -6.91 10.24 10.59
CA CYS A 606 -6.55 11.62 10.94
C CYS A 606 -6.65 12.62 9.78
N LEU A 607 -6.15 12.29 8.58
CA LEU A 607 -5.97 13.23 7.46
C LEU A 607 -6.93 12.97 6.28
N SER A 608 -7.84 12.00 6.39
CA SER A 608 -8.85 11.80 5.35
C SER A 608 -9.64 13.06 5.07
N CYS A 609 -9.86 13.29 3.78
CA CYS A 609 -10.69 14.34 3.23
C CYS A 609 -10.21 15.77 3.54
N LYS A 610 -8.96 15.90 4.04
CA LYS A 610 -8.23 17.17 3.95
C LYS A 610 -7.88 17.45 2.49
N LYS A 611 -8.04 18.70 2.07
CA LYS A 611 -7.93 19.10 0.65
C LYS A 611 -6.58 18.76 0.02
N PHE A 612 -5.49 18.82 0.78
CA PHE A 612 -4.14 18.43 0.34
C PHE A 612 -3.91 16.90 0.24
N LEU A 613 -4.77 16.04 0.78
CA LEU A 613 -4.50 14.59 0.89
C LEU A 613 -4.17 13.90 -0.46
N PRO A 614 -4.88 14.16 -1.58
CA PRO A 614 -4.65 13.46 -2.84
C PRO A 614 -3.25 13.63 -3.42
N ILE A 615 -2.57 14.73 -3.07
CA ILE A 615 -1.25 15.12 -3.56
C ILE A 615 -0.11 14.86 -2.57
N ILE A 616 -0.40 14.19 -1.45
CA ILE A 616 0.59 13.73 -0.47
C ILE A 616 0.51 12.23 -0.18
N PHE A 617 -0.66 11.60 -0.36
CA PHE A 617 -0.84 10.19 -0.06
C PHE A 617 -0.28 9.31 -1.18
N LYS A 618 0.61 8.40 -0.79
CA LYS A 618 1.17 7.37 -1.66
C LYS A 618 0.65 5.99 -1.21
N PRO A 619 -0.11 5.27 -2.06
CA PRO A 619 -0.41 3.86 -1.83
C PRO A 619 0.86 3.06 -1.60
N ASN A 620 0.82 2.07 -0.70
CA ASN A 620 1.92 1.12 -0.62
C ASN A 620 1.97 0.32 -1.92
N ARG A 621 3.18 0.11 -2.45
CA ARG A 621 3.40 -0.51 -3.77
C ARG A 621 4.18 -1.81 -3.73
N MET A 622 4.51 -2.27 -2.51
CA MET A 622 4.80 -3.68 -2.20
C MET A 622 3.52 -4.50 -2.37
N THR A 623 3.16 -4.68 -3.65
CA THR A 623 2.09 -5.52 -4.15
C THR A 623 2.63 -6.93 -4.35
N HIS A 624 2.96 -7.57 -3.22
CA HIS A 624 2.58 -8.97 -3.04
C HIS A 624 1.09 -8.92 -2.73
#